data_AF-A0A1G0PHA8-F1
#
_entry.id   AF-A0A1G0PHA8-F1
#
_cell.length_a   1.000
_cell.length_b   1.000
_cell.length_c   1.000
_cell.angle_alpha   90.00
_cell.angle_beta   90.00
_cell.angle_gamma   90.00
#
_symmetry.space_group_name_H-M   'P 1'
#
loop_
_entity.id
_entity.type
_entity.pdbx_description
1 polymer ?
#
loop_
_entity_poly.entity_id
_entity_poly.type
_entity_poly.pdbx_seq_one_letter_code
_entity_poly.pdbx_strand_id
1 'polypeptide(L)'
;MEKNKSDNKLNAPNATPFSQTFFHGTKADLKLGDYIEVGLNSNYGQKNKAKYIYLTATLDAAIWGAELALGAGRERIYLAEPTGPIEDDPNLTDKKFPGNPTMSYRSKHPFKVVGEVTIWQGHSAEQVKA
;
A
#
# COMPACT_ATOMS: atom_id res chain seq x y z
N MET A 1 -24.69 -22.81 53.28
CA MET A 1 -25.09 -22.55 51.89
C MET A 1 -24.94 -21.06 51.65
N GLU A 2 -23.93 -20.63 50.91
CA GLU A 2 -23.90 -19.30 50.33
C GLU A 2 -23.08 -19.38 49.04
N LYS A 3 -23.75 -19.10 47.92
CA LYS A 3 -23.23 -19.29 46.57
C LYS A 3 -22.25 -18.16 46.24
N ASN A 4 -21.01 -18.51 45.95
CA ASN A 4 -20.07 -17.63 45.26
C ASN A 4 -20.64 -17.29 43.87
N LYS A 5 -21.17 -16.06 43.73
CA LYS A 5 -21.38 -15.43 42.43
C LYS A 5 -20.00 -15.07 41.87
N SER A 6 -19.42 -15.99 41.12
CA SER A 6 -18.31 -15.67 40.23
C SER A 6 -18.85 -14.76 39.13
N ASP A 7 -18.61 -13.46 39.29
CA ASP A 7 -18.93 -12.44 38.29
C ASP A 7 -18.20 -12.77 36.99
N ASN A 8 -18.94 -13.33 36.05
CA ASN A 8 -18.53 -13.51 34.67
C ASN A 8 -18.57 -12.12 34.00
N LYS A 9 -17.54 -11.29 34.25
CA LYS A 9 -17.30 -10.06 33.49
C LYS A 9 -16.84 -10.46 32.09
N LEU A 10 -17.82 -10.64 31.20
CA LEU A 10 -17.60 -10.65 29.76
C LEU A 10 -16.85 -9.36 29.40
N ASN A 11 -15.58 -9.50 28.99
CA ASN A 11 -14.78 -8.40 28.45
C ASN A 11 -15.55 -7.80 27.26
N ALA A 12 -16.09 -6.60 27.45
CA ALA A 12 -16.62 -5.82 26.33
C ALA A 12 -15.49 -5.65 25.29
N PRO A 13 -15.78 -5.74 23.98
CA PRO A 13 -14.76 -5.51 22.97
C PRO A 13 -14.23 -4.09 23.13
N ASN A 14 -12.99 -3.97 23.59
CA ASN A 14 -12.31 -2.69 23.65
C ASN A 14 -12.21 -2.14 22.22
N ALA A 15 -12.66 -0.91 22.01
CA ALA A 15 -12.49 -0.24 20.72
C ALA A 15 -10.98 -0.13 20.42
N THR A 16 -10.54 -0.72 19.32
CA THR A 16 -9.16 -0.60 18.83
C THR A 16 -9.10 0.45 17.71
N PRO A 17 -8.02 1.23 17.62
CA PRO A 17 -7.80 2.13 16.48
C PRO A 17 -7.79 1.36 15.15
N PHE A 18 -8.17 2.03 14.07
CA PHE A 18 -8.01 1.51 12.72
C PHE A 18 -6.51 1.43 12.38
N SER A 19 -6.08 0.33 11.77
CA SER A 19 -4.70 0.16 11.32
C SER A 19 -4.34 1.19 10.27
N GLN A 20 -3.16 1.81 10.40
CA GLN A 20 -2.67 2.74 9.39
C GLN A 20 -2.57 2.01 8.04
N THR A 21 -3.24 2.59 7.04
CA THR A 21 -3.38 2.01 5.69
C THR A 21 -2.82 2.99 4.66
N PHE A 22 -2.24 2.46 3.60
CA PHE A 22 -1.62 3.23 2.51
C PHE A 22 -2.15 2.79 1.14
N PHE A 23 -1.82 3.54 0.10
CA PHE A 23 -2.15 3.20 -1.27
C PHE A 23 -1.00 2.46 -1.96
N HIS A 24 -1.34 1.46 -2.77
CA HIS A 24 -0.42 0.77 -3.67
C HIS A 24 -0.99 0.75 -5.08
N GLY A 25 -0.39 1.53 -5.99
CA GLY A 25 -0.72 1.53 -7.41
C GLY A 25 0.00 0.41 -8.17
N THR A 26 -0.73 -0.39 -8.95
CA THR A 26 -0.17 -1.50 -9.72
C THR A 26 -1.08 -1.91 -10.88
N LYS A 27 -0.62 -2.83 -11.74
CA LYS A 27 -1.43 -3.55 -12.74
C LYS A 27 -1.71 -5.01 -12.35
N ALA A 28 -1.26 -5.42 -11.17
CA ALA A 28 -1.54 -6.76 -10.64
C ALA A 28 -3.02 -6.90 -10.24
N ASP A 29 -3.60 -8.05 -10.59
CA ASP A 29 -4.97 -8.43 -10.20
C ASP A 29 -4.92 -9.17 -8.87
N LEU A 30 -5.15 -8.42 -7.78
CA LEU A 30 -5.07 -8.86 -6.39
C LEU A 30 -6.46 -8.84 -5.76
N LYS A 31 -6.68 -9.71 -4.80
CA LYS A 31 -7.92 -9.83 -4.03
C LYS A 31 -7.74 -9.33 -2.62
N LEU A 32 -8.85 -9.02 -1.96
CA LEU A 32 -8.86 -8.78 -0.52
C LEU A 32 -8.23 -9.96 0.23
N GLY A 33 -7.28 -9.67 1.11
CA GLY A 33 -6.52 -10.66 1.87
C GLY A 33 -5.24 -11.14 1.20
N ASP A 34 -5.02 -10.84 -0.08
CA ASP A 34 -3.75 -11.14 -0.75
C ASP A 34 -2.60 -10.29 -0.16
N TYR A 35 -1.37 -10.76 -0.38
CA TYR A 35 -0.17 -10.06 0.03
C TYR A 35 0.61 -9.55 -1.18
N ILE A 36 0.98 -8.28 -1.14
CA ILE A 36 1.91 -7.65 -2.07
C ILE A 36 3.31 -7.96 -1.56
N GLU A 37 4.07 -8.77 -2.31
CA GLU A 37 5.38 -9.26 -1.89
C GLU A 37 6.51 -8.78 -2.81
N VAL A 38 7.75 -8.87 -2.32
CA VAL A 38 8.95 -8.70 -3.14
C VAL A 38 9.05 -9.84 -4.16
N GLY A 39 9.10 -9.56 -5.47
CA GLY A 39 8.96 -10.65 -6.45
C GLY A 39 8.96 -10.22 -7.91
N LEU A 40 8.94 -11.22 -8.82
CA LEU A 40 9.20 -11.11 -10.26
C LEU A 40 8.38 -10.00 -10.94
N ASN A 41 9.09 -9.02 -11.51
CA ASN A 41 8.60 -7.84 -12.26
C ASN A 41 8.48 -6.57 -11.41
N SER A 42 9.63 -5.97 -11.07
CA SER A 42 9.66 -4.57 -10.65
C SER A 42 9.08 -3.67 -11.74
N ASN A 43 8.31 -2.64 -11.36
CA ASN A 43 7.79 -1.64 -12.30
C ASN A 43 8.90 -0.82 -13.01
N TYR A 44 10.12 -0.82 -12.48
CA TYR A 44 11.29 -0.22 -13.12
C TYR A 44 12.13 -1.31 -13.77
N GLY A 45 12.48 -1.09 -15.04
CA GLY A 45 13.01 -2.06 -15.99
C GLY A 45 14.04 -3.09 -15.50
N GLN A 46 14.02 -4.22 -16.22
CA GLN A 46 14.89 -5.40 -16.13
C GLN A 46 14.56 -6.40 -15.02
N LYS A 47 14.77 -7.68 -15.35
CA LYS A 47 14.48 -8.93 -14.62
C LYS A 47 15.20 -9.07 -13.26
N ASN A 48 15.39 -7.99 -12.52
CA ASN A 48 15.93 -7.99 -11.18
C ASN A 48 14.79 -8.20 -10.18
N LYS A 49 14.97 -9.11 -9.22
CA LYS A 49 14.02 -9.29 -8.11
C LYS A 49 13.91 -7.94 -7.37
N ALA A 50 12.72 -7.35 -7.35
CA ALA A 50 12.46 -6.13 -6.60
C ALA A 50 12.86 -6.36 -5.14
N LYS A 51 13.76 -5.53 -4.60
CA LYS A 51 14.21 -5.66 -3.20
C LYS A 51 13.22 -5.04 -2.21
N TYR A 52 12.30 -4.21 -2.70
CA TYR A 52 11.34 -3.47 -1.92
C TYR A 52 9.98 -3.45 -2.63
N ILE A 53 8.93 -3.34 -1.83
CA ILE A 53 7.57 -3.02 -2.23
C ILE A 53 7.32 -1.56 -1.87
N TYR A 54 6.57 -0.84 -2.70
CA TYR A 54 6.34 0.60 -2.58
C TYR A 54 4.88 0.88 -2.23
N LEU A 55 4.65 1.91 -1.42
CA LEU A 55 3.32 2.41 -1.08
C LEU A 55 3.38 3.91 -0.82
N THR A 56 2.24 4.57 -0.71
CA THR A 56 2.18 6.02 -0.46
C THR A 56 0.95 6.40 0.36
N ALA A 57 1.05 7.49 1.12
CA ALA A 57 -0.09 8.10 1.79
C ALA A 57 -0.84 9.14 0.93
N THR A 58 -0.43 9.36 -0.33
CA THR A 58 -1.13 10.28 -1.25
C THR A 58 -1.72 9.54 -2.45
N LEU A 59 -2.96 9.89 -2.83
CA LEU A 59 -3.63 9.24 -3.96
C LEU A 59 -2.93 9.54 -5.29
N ASP A 60 -2.44 10.76 -5.47
CA ASP A 60 -1.73 11.20 -6.69
C ASP A 60 -0.50 10.33 -6.99
N ALA A 61 0.35 10.07 -5.99
CA ALA A 61 1.50 9.19 -6.15
C ALA A 61 1.08 7.73 -6.41
N ALA A 62 -0.07 7.29 -5.89
CA ALA A 62 -0.59 5.96 -6.16
C ALA A 62 -1.13 5.83 -7.60
N ILE A 63 -1.76 6.89 -8.13
CA ILE A 63 -2.18 6.97 -9.53
C ILE A 63 -0.96 6.81 -10.44
N TRP A 64 0.12 7.58 -10.19
CA TRP A 64 1.38 7.41 -10.90
C TRP A 64 1.92 5.97 -10.81
N GLY A 65 1.88 5.39 -9.61
CA GLY A 65 2.28 4.00 -9.39
C GLY A 65 1.50 3.01 -10.25
N ALA A 66 0.19 3.20 -10.41
CA ALA A 66 -0.67 2.33 -11.21
C ALA A 66 -0.45 2.52 -12.72
N GLU A 67 -0.38 3.76 -13.19
CA GLU A 67 -0.22 4.11 -14.61
C GLU A 67 1.15 3.67 -15.15
N LEU A 68 2.21 3.89 -14.38
CA LEU A 68 3.58 3.55 -14.74
C LEU A 68 3.94 2.09 -14.45
N ALA A 69 3.05 1.31 -13.81
CA ALA A 69 3.30 -0.09 -13.54
C ALA A 69 3.51 -0.89 -14.83
N LEU A 70 4.39 -1.89 -14.78
CA LEU A 70 4.61 -2.79 -15.91
C LEU A 70 3.50 -3.85 -15.99
N GLY A 71 3.24 -4.31 -17.20
CA GLY A 71 2.24 -5.34 -17.49
C GLY A 71 1.10 -4.80 -18.35
N ALA A 72 0.31 -5.73 -18.90
CA ALA A 72 -0.85 -5.44 -19.73
C ALA A 72 -2.17 -5.47 -18.94
N GLY A 73 -2.09 -5.64 -17.61
CA GLY A 73 -3.25 -5.60 -16.73
C GLY A 73 -3.83 -4.19 -16.61
N ARG A 74 -5.06 -4.10 -16.12
CA ARG A 74 -5.71 -2.83 -15.81
C ARG A 74 -5.00 -2.15 -14.62
N GLU A 75 -4.89 -0.82 -14.67
CA GLU A 75 -4.43 0.00 -13.55
C GLU A 75 -5.37 -0.14 -12.35
N ARG A 76 -4.80 -0.36 -11.17
CA ARG A 76 -5.52 -0.55 -9.90
C ARG A 76 -4.80 0.12 -8.76
N ILE A 77 -5.55 0.58 -7.76
CA ILE A 77 -5.03 1.19 -6.54
C ILE A 77 -5.61 0.44 -5.35
N TYR A 78 -4.75 -0.25 -4.62
CA TYR A 78 -5.15 -1.01 -3.43
C TYR A 78 -4.91 -0.22 -2.14
N LEU A 79 -5.79 -0.44 -1.16
CA LEU A 79 -5.55 -0.12 0.23
C LEU A 79 -4.72 -1.24 0.85
N ALA A 80 -3.55 -0.90 1.37
CA ALA A 80 -2.55 -1.86 1.81
C ALA A 80 -2.09 -1.56 3.25
N GLU A 81 -2.14 -2.58 4.11
CA GLU A 81 -1.62 -2.54 5.47
C GLU A 81 -0.20 -3.12 5.51
N PRO A 82 0.81 -2.37 5.99
CA PRO A 82 2.15 -2.91 6.14
C PRO A 82 2.22 -3.99 7.22
N THR A 83 2.86 -5.13 6.91
CA THR A 83 3.10 -6.17 7.93
C THR A 83 4.39 -5.96 8.71
N GLY A 84 5.10 -4.87 8.46
CA GLY A 84 6.40 -4.57 9.03
C GLY A 84 6.78 -3.11 8.81
N PRO A 85 7.99 -2.70 9.24
CA PRO A 85 8.45 -1.33 9.14
C PRO A 85 8.50 -0.85 7.68
N ILE A 86 8.16 0.42 7.48
CA ILE A 86 8.31 1.15 6.22
C ILE A 86 9.35 2.25 6.40
N GLU A 87 10.04 2.61 5.32
CA GLU A 87 10.98 3.73 5.28
C GLU A 87 10.66 4.65 4.11
N ASP A 88 11.03 5.92 4.20
CA ASP A 88 10.88 6.88 3.10
C ASP A 88 11.49 6.33 1.80
N ASP A 89 10.80 6.51 0.68
CA ASP A 89 11.31 6.10 -0.62
C ASP A 89 12.45 7.04 -1.05
N PRO A 90 13.71 6.57 -1.10
CA PRO A 90 14.83 7.42 -1.47
C PRO A 90 14.84 7.79 -2.95
N ASN A 91 13.89 7.32 -3.77
CA ASN A 91 13.73 7.79 -5.14
C ASN A 91 12.90 9.07 -5.24
N LEU A 92 12.11 9.38 -4.20
CA LEU A 92 11.15 10.50 -4.20
C LEU A 92 11.39 11.48 -3.06
N THR A 93 12.05 11.03 -1.98
CA THR A 93 12.44 11.85 -0.84
C THR A 93 13.76 12.58 -1.10
N ASP A 94 13.80 13.88 -0.78
CA ASP A 94 14.98 14.75 -0.92
C ASP A 94 15.60 14.73 -2.32
N LYS A 95 14.76 14.63 -3.36
CA LYS A 95 15.19 14.71 -4.77
C LYS A 95 14.96 16.07 -5.37
N LYS A 96 13.73 16.31 -5.82
CA LYS A 96 13.32 17.57 -6.43
C LYS A 96 12.93 18.62 -5.39
N PHE A 97 12.39 18.16 -4.26
CA PHE A 97 11.93 18.98 -3.16
C PHE A 97 12.46 18.41 -1.83
N PRO A 98 12.69 19.25 -0.80
CA PRO A 98 13.06 18.79 0.53
C PRO A 98 12.00 17.90 1.18
N GLY A 99 12.45 16.88 1.90
CA GLY A 99 11.61 15.91 2.60
C GLY A 99 10.88 14.95 1.66
N ASN A 100 9.77 14.38 2.16
CA ASN A 100 8.93 13.42 1.45
C ASN A 100 7.53 13.99 1.17
N PRO A 101 7.39 14.98 0.27
CA PRO A 101 6.10 15.65 0.02
C PRO A 101 5.05 14.70 -0.59
N THR A 102 5.50 13.67 -1.31
CA THR A 102 4.60 12.64 -1.87
C THR A 102 4.17 11.59 -0.85
N MET A 103 4.76 11.62 0.36
CA MET A 103 4.58 10.62 1.40
C MET A 103 4.72 9.20 0.85
N SER A 104 5.77 8.98 0.06
CA SER A 104 6.07 7.70 -0.57
C SER A 104 7.05 6.91 0.27
N TYR A 105 6.77 5.64 0.45
CA TYR A 105 7.56 4.76 1.32
C TYR A 105 7.82 3.43 0.62
N ARG A 106 8.72 2.66 1.21
CA ARG A 106 9.02 1.29 0.77
C ARG A 106 9.25 0.35 1.95
N SER A 107 9.10 -0.94 1.73
CA SER A 107 9.41 -1.98 2.71
C SER A 107 9.94 -3.25 2.05
N LYS A 108 10.65 -4.07 2.84
CA LYS A 108 10.99 -5.45 2.49
C LYS A 108 9.92 -6.45 2.95
N HIS A 109 9.03 -6.00 3.83
CA HIS A 109 7.94 -6.82 4.37
C HIS A 109 6.72 -6.72 3.46
N PRO A 110 5.93 -7.80 3.33
CA PRO A 110 4.71 -7.78 2.55
C PRO A 110 3.69 -6.74 3.02
N PHE A 111 2.76 -6.38 2.13
CA PHE A 111 1.61 -5.56 2.48
C PHE A 111 0.32 -6.34 2.25
N LYS A 112 -0.60 -6.34 3.21
CA LYS A 112 -1.89 -7.01 3.07
C LYS A 112 -2.88 -6.11 2.34
N VAL A 113 -3.52 -6.61 1.31
CA VAL A 113 -4.60 -5.91 0.61
C VAL A 113 -5.87 -5.96 1.47
N VAL A 114 -6.36 -4.78 1.85
CA VAL A 114 -7.57 -4.61 2.68
C VAL A 114 -8.69 -3.84 1.98
N GLY A 115 -8.44 -3.36 0.77
CA GLY A 115 -9.40 -2.62 -0.04
C GLY A 115 -8.88 -2.30 -1.43
N GLU A 116 -9.76 -1.78 -2.28
CA GLU A 116 -9.42 -1.22 -3.59
C GLU A 116 -10.14 0.13 -3.75
N VAL A 117 -9.43 1.14 -4.24
CA VAL A 117 -10.01 2.41 -4.64
C VAL A 117 -10.54 2.24 -6.07
N THR A 118 -11.86 2.24 -6.22
CA THR A 118 -12.51 1.95 -7.50
C THR A 118 -12.85 3.18 -8.32
N ILE A 119 -12.90 4.36 -7.68
CA ILE A 119 -13.23 5.64 -8.32
C ILE A 119 -12.06 6.59 -8.11
N TRP A 120 -11.32 6.84 -9.18
CA TRP A 120 -10.23 7.80 -9.23
C TRP A 120 -10.05 8.28 -10.68
N GLN A 121 -9.50 9.48 -10.83
CA GLN A 121 -9.24 10.09 -12.13
C GLN A 121 -7.75 9.96 -12.43
N GLY A 122 -7.41 9.27 -13.52
CA GLY A 122 -6.03 9.19 -14.01
C GLY A 122 -5.55 10.50 -14.61
N HIS A 123 -4.24 10.59 -14.80
CA HIS A 123 -3.58 11.70 -15.48
C HIS A 123 -3.93 11.72 -16.98
N SER A 124 -3.72 12.87 -17.62
CA SER A 124 -3.83 12.95 -19.08
C SER A 124 -2.77 12.08 -19.75
N ALA A 125 -3.07 11.58 -20.96
CA ALA A 125 -2.13 10.74 -21.70
C ALA A 125 -0.83 11.48 -22.04
N GLU A 126 -0.89 12.80 -22.21
CA GLU A 126 0.25 13.68 -22.42
C GLU A 126 1.16 13.72 -21.19
N GLN A 127 0.58 13.79 -19.98
CA GLN A 127 1.36 13.78 -18.74
C GLN A 127 2.08 12.44 -18.52
N VAL A 128 1.43 11.31 -18.83
CA VAL A 128 2.02 9.98 -18.61
C VAL A 128 3.14 9.65 -19.60
N LYS A 129 3.16 10.27 -20.79
CA LYS A 129 4.15 10.03 -21.85
C LYS A 129 5.38 10.96 -21.81
N ALA A 130 5.32 12.04 -21.03
CA ALA A 130 6.38 13.05 -20.94
C ALA A 130 7.57 12.56 -20.11
#